data_AF-X0YV70-F1
#
_entry.id   AF-X0YV70-F1
#
_cell.length_a   1.000
_cell.length_b   1.000
_cell.length_c   1.000
_cell.angle_alpha   90.00
_cell.angle_beta   90.00
_cell.angle_gamma   90.00
#
_symmetry.space_group_name_H-M   'P 1'
#
loop_
_entity.id
_entity.type
_entity.pdbx_description
1 polymer ?
#
loop_
_entity_poly.entity_id
_entity_poly.type
_entity_poly.pdbx_seq_one_letter_code
_entity_poly.pdbx_strand_id
1 'polypeptide(L)'
;RPEFALLTKTFFTGNGISVDGISLSQVRLYNLGEEDLGEEVAVYVQDGGTPDQFDDGDYIEFYGRPADAEYAKYAKYNVYWLTTSGGTESPKRMAPPIDGTPVAGPLATMHAYTVTYEKDERYWIGAPGEDSLDRWFFNAQLLGDEVEWGGDPVDFMFSVPGVIDTGDLTISLSGYYDTDHEVTVWLNDNPIPIATFTWSGITAYEGTISLLT
;
A
#
# COMPACT_ATOMS: atom_id res chain seq x y z
N ARG A 1 1.60 1.61 -0.47
CA ARG A 1 2.88 1.39 0.26
C ARG A 1 4.03 1.72 -0.69
N PRO A 2 5.15 2.31 -0.26
CA PRO A 2 6.29 2.48 -1.15
C PRO A 2 6.78 1.10 -1.58
N GLU A 3 6.85 0.88 -2.89
CA GLU A 3 7.33 -0.36 -3.46
C GLU A 3 8.83 -0.25 -3.69
N PHE A 4 9.55 -1.31 -3.36
CA PHE A 4 10.99 -1.39 -3.55
C PHE A 4 11.29 -1.84 -4.98
N ALA A 5 12.14 -1.08 -5.69
CA ALA A 5 12.53 -1.40 -7.05
C ALA A 5 14.05 -1.64 -7.15
N LEU A 6 14.42 -2.72 -7.84
CA LEU A 6 15.80 -3.14 -8.06
C LEU A 6 16.08 -3.23 -9.57
N LEU A 7 17.00 -2.42 -10.07
CA LEU A 7 17.41 -2.39 -11.46
C LEU A 7 18.80 -3.02 -11.59
N THR A 8 18.83 -4.27 -12.06
CA THR A 8 20.08 -5.01 -12.32
C THR A 8 20.44 -4.95 -13.79
N LYS A 9 21.68 -5.32 -14.13
CA LYS A 9 22.07 -5.53 -15.53
C LYS A 9 21.20 -6.56 -16.25
N THR A 10 20.77 -7.61 -15.56
CA THR A 10 19.83 -8.61 -16.11
C THR A 10 18.46 -7.99 -16.41
N PHE A 11 17.97 -7.08 -15.57
CA PHE A 11 16.73 -6.34 -15.83
C PHE A 11 16.84 -5.52 -17.12
N PHE A 12 17.91 -4.74 -17.30
CA PHE A 12 18.08 -3.92 -18.51
C PHE A 12 18.23 -4.75 -19.77
N THR A 13 19.15 -5.72 -19.77
CA THR A 13 19.42 -6.56 -20.93
C THR A 13 18.22 -7.43 -21.31
N GLY A 14 17.48 -7.94 -20.32
CA GLY A 14 16.23 -8.67 -20.54
C GLY A 14 15.12 -7.82 -21.18
N ASN A 15 15.18 -6.50 -21.01
CA ASN A 15 14.31 -5.53 -21.67
C ASN A 15 14.95 -4.90 -22.94
N GLY A 16 16.06 -5.45 -23.43
CA GLY A 16 16.73 -4.98 -24.65
C GLY A 16 17.49 -3.66 -24.51
N ILE A 17 17.78 -3.22 -23.28
CA ILE A 17 18.55 -2.01 -22.98
C ILE A 17 20.00 -2.42 -22.71
N SER A 18 20.94 -1.84 -23.47
CA SER A 18 22.37 -1.98 -23.15
C SER A 18 22.74 -1.04 -22.01
N VAL A 19 23.55 -1.55 -21.08
CA VAL A 19 24.12 -0.75 -19.98
C VAL A 19 25.56 -0.33 -20.27
N ASP A 20 26.09 -0.67 -21.44
CA ASP A 20 27.45 -0.32 -21.84
C ASP A 20 27.59 1.21 -21.93
N GLY A 21 28.56 1.76 -21.20
CA GLY A 21 28.80 3.20 -21.16
C GLY A 21 27.93 3.98 -20.17
N ILE A 22 27.09 3.31 -19.39
CA ILE A 22 26.44 3.93 -18.23
C ILE A 22 27.50 4.16 -17.13
N SER A 23 27.73 5.43 -16.78
CA SER A 23 28.47 5.81 -15.58
C SER A 23 27.54 5.81 -14.37
N LEU A 24 27.77 4.87 -13.44
CA LEU A 24 26.96 4.69 -12.22
C LEU A 24 26.93 5.95 -11.34
N SER A 25 28.03 6.71 -11.32
CA SER A 25 28.15 7.99 -10.63
C SER A 25 27.26 9.08 -11.21
N GLN A 26 26.84 8.96 -12.47
CA GLN A 26 25.99 9.95 -13.17
C GLN A 26 24.51 9.58 -13.20
N VAL A 27 24.15 8.39 -12.71
CA VAL A 27 22.77 7.94 -12.68
C VAL A 27 21.90 8.87 -11.84
N ARG A 28 20.76 9.26 -12.39
CA ARG A 28 19.68 10.00 -11.74
C ARG A 28 18.33 9.36 -12.04
N LEU A 29 17.39 9.55 -11.13
CA LEU A 29 16.03 9.06 -11.28
C LEU A 29 15.04 10.19 -11.00
N TYR A 30 14.09 10.40 -11.90
CA TYR A 30 13.04 11.40 -11.77
C TYR A 30 11.66 10.74 -11.78
N ASN A 31 10.75 11.21 -10.95
CA ASN A 31 9.33 10.85 -11.03
C ASN A 31 8.57 11.92 -11.84
N LEU A 32 7.61 11.50 -12.68
CA LEU A 32 6.77 12.35 -13.55
C LEU A 32 7.47 13.05 -14.75
N GLY A 33 8.79 12.90 -14.92
CA GLY A 33 9.43 12.99 -16.23
C GLY A 33 9.80 14.36 -16.80
N GLU A 34 9.70 15.43 -16.03
CA GLU A 34 10.32 16.69 -16.42
C GLU A 34 11.58 16.93 -15.59
N GLU A 35 12.74 17.09 -16.23
CA GLU A 35 14.02 17.34 -15.54
C GLU A 35 14.00 18.64 -14.70
N ASP A 36 13.10 19.58 -15.02
CA ASP A 36 12.95 20.87 -14.35
C ASP A 36 11.73 20.97 -13.39
N LEU A 37 10.74 20.05 -13.48
CA LEU A 37 9.57 20.02 -12.58
C LEU A 37 9.44 18.73 -11.75
N GLY A 38 10.16 17.67 -12.12
CA GLY A 38 10.15 16.38 -11.45
C GLY A 38 11.11 16.35 -10.27
N GLU A 39 10.67 15.81 -9.14
CA GLU A 39 11.55 15.66 -7.98
C GLU A 39 12.57 14.53 -8.24
N GLU A 40 13.87 14.85 -8.18
CA GLU A 40 14.91 13.82 -8.22
C GLU A 40 14.72 12.88 -7.02
N VAL A 41 14.65 11.59 -7.32
CA VAL A 41 14.50 10.51 -6.34
C VAL A 41 15.88 10.05 -5.93
N ALA A 42 16.11 9.95 -4.63
CA ALA A 42 17.36 9.41 -4.11
C ALA A 42 17.48 7.94 -4.49
N VAL A 43 18.58 7.56 -5.12
CA VAL A 43 18.90 6.17 -5.47
C VAL A 43 20.05 5.65 -4.62
N TYR A 44 20.02 4.36 -4.31
CA TYR A 44 21.20 3.64 -3.86
C TYR A 44 21.85 2.97 -5.08
N VAL A 45 23.18 3.00 -5.13
CA VAL A 45 23.96 2.40 -6.20
C VAL A 45 24.96 1.48 -5.58
N GLN A 46 24.84 0.19 -5.89
CA GLN A 46 25.89 -0.78 -5.63
C GLN A 46 26.81 -0.79 -6.85
N ASP A 47 28.04 -0.31 -6.64
CA ASP A 47 29.13 -0.29 -7.62
C ASP A 47 30.24 -1.20 -7.08
N GLY A 48 30.29 -2.42 -7.61
CA GLY A 48 31.30 -3.42 -7.36
C GLY A 48 32.07 -3.73 -8.64
N GLY A 49 33.27 -4.30 -8.50
CA GLY A 49 34.10 -4.59 -9.67
C GLY A 49 34.80 -3.34 -10.20
N THR A 50 34.52 -2.95 -11.45
CA THR A 50 35.20 -1.82 -12.10
C THR A 50 34.54 -0.51 -11.71
N PRO A 51 35.25 0.43 -11.07
CA PRO A 51 34.63 1.67 -10.60
C PRO A 51 33.91 2.43 -11.71
N ASP A 52 32.70 2.89 -11.41
CA ASP A 52 31.86 3.73 -12.28
C ASP A 52 31.41 3.06 -13.58
N GLN A 53 31.43 1.73 -13.66
CA GLN A 53 30.85 0.95 -14.76
C GLN A 53 29.67 0.11 -14.26
N PHE A 54 28.72 -0.20 -15.14
CA PHE A 54 27.61 -1.09 -14.79
C PHE A 54 27.96 -2.54 -15.10
N ASP A 55 28.71 -3.17 -14.20
CA ASP A 55 29.19 -4.54 -14.29
C ASP A 55 28.17 -5.59 -13.81
N ASP A 56 28.55 -6.87 -13.92
CA ASP A 56 27.76 -7.98 -13.39
C ASP A 56 27.83 -7.96 -11.85
N GLY A 57 26.67 -7.78 -11.20
CA GLY A 57 26.57 -7.68 -9.74
C GLY A 57 26.20 -6.28 -9.26
N ASP A 58 26.32 -5.28 -10.13
CA ASP A 58 25.88 -3.92 -9.85
C ASP A 58 24.37 -3.78 -9.97
N TYR A 59 23.85 -2.81 -9.22
CA TYR A 59 22.44 -2.50 -9.25
C TYR A 59 22.14 -1.09 -8.76
N ILE A 60 20.97 -0.61 -9.18
CA ILE A 60 20.37 0.63 -8.69
C ILE A 60 19.11 0.26 -7.91
N GLU A 61 18.96 0.83 -6.72
CA GLU A 61 17.79 0.67 -5.86
C GLU A 61 17.11 2.00 -5.62
N PHE A 62 15.77 1.97 -5.59
CA PHE A 62 14.99 3.12 -5.17
C PHE A 62 13.66 2.73 -4.53
N TYR A 63 13.11 3.66 -3.74
CA TYR A 63 11.75 3.55 -3.22
C TYR A 63 10.80 4.24 -4.18
N GLY A 64 9.90 3.45 -4.78
CA GLY A 64 8.75 3.95 -5.49
C GLY A 64 7.84 4.72 -4.56
N ARG A 65 7.23 5.77 -5.10
CA ARG A 65 6.22 6.60 -4.45
C ARG A 65 4.86 6.24 -5.04
N PRO A 66 3.80 6.25 -4.24
CA PRO A 66 2.45 6.17 -4.79
C PRO A 66 2.25 7.32 -5.80
N ALA A 67 1.42 7.10 -6.82
CA ALA A 67 0.98 8.20 -7.66
C ALA A 67 0.23 9.23 -6.79
N ASP A 68 0.36 10.51 -7.13
CA ASP A 68 -0.37 11.56 -6.42
C ASP A 68 -1.87 11.28 -6.44
N ALA A 69 -2.56 11.65 -5.35
CA ALA A 69 -3.96 11.31 -5.13
C ALA A 69 -4.89 11.73 -6.30
N GLU A 70 -4.55 12.82 -6.98
CA GLU A 70 -5.27 13.31 -8.17
C GLU A 70 -5.23 12.32 -9.35
N TYR A 71 -4.15 11.55 -9.49
CA TYR A 71 -3.95 10.60 -10.59
C TYR A 71 -4.13 9.14 -10.16
N ALA A 72 -4.04 8.84 -8.86
CA ALA A 72 -4.02 7.48 -8.33
C ALA A 72 -5.19 6.61 -8.79
N LYS A 73 -6.38 7.20 -8.94
CA LYS A 73 -7.60 6.49 -9.42
C LYS A 73 -7.49 6.01 -10.87
N TYR A 74 -6.73 6.70 -11.71
CA TYR A 74 -6.61 6.43 -13.15
C TYR A 74 -5.22 5.87 -13.53
N ALA A 75 -4.29 5.82 -12.58
CA ALA A 75 -2.93 5.38 -12.80
C ALA A 75 -2.71 3.99 -12.20
N LYS A 76 -2.55 2.98 -13.06
CA LYS A 76 -2.08 1.65 -12.64
C LYS A 76 -0.57 1.64 -12.31
N TYR A 77 0.19 2.49 -12.99
CA TYR A 77 1.65 2.52 -12.90
C TYR A 77 2.11 3.95 -12.62
N ASN A 78 3.11 4.08 -11.76
CA ASN A 78 3.88 5.31 -11.65
C ASN A 78 5.10 5.23 -12.58
N VAL A 79 5.46 6.35 -13.21
CA VAL A 79 6.52 6.38 -14.24
C VAL A 79 7.76 7.05 -13.67
N TYR A 80 8.89 6.38 -13.88
CA TYR A 80 10.21 6.85 -13.48
C TYR A 80 11.13 6.93 -14.69
N TRP A 81 11.93 7.99 -14.71
CA TRP A 81 12.88 8.28 -15.79
C TRP A 81 14.29 8.16 -15.23
N LEU A 82 15.00 7.15 -15.72
CA LEU A 82 16.41 6.94 -15.41
C LEU A 82 17.25 7.65 -16.47
N THR A 83 18.15 8.54 -16.04
CA THR A 83 19.06 9.26 -16.92
C THR A 83 20.50 9.18 -16.40
N THR A 84 21.46 9.32 -17.30
CA THR A 84 22.91 9.35 -16.99
C THR A 84 23.51 10.72 -17.23
N SER A 85 22.68 11.74 -17.44
CA SER A 85 23.07 13.12 -17.69
C SER A 85 21.97 14.08 -17.25
N GLY A 86 22.27 15.37 -17.19
CA GLY A 86 21.33 16.41 -16.74
C GLY A 86 21.52 16.78 -15.27
N GLY A 87 20.71 17.74 -14.80
CA GLY A 87 20.80 18.36 -13.48
C GLY A 87 21.98 19.34 -13.32
N THR A 88 21.89 20.24 -12.33
CA THR A 88 22.93 21.25 -12.03
C THR A 88 23.78 20.91 -10.80
N GLU A 89 23.34 19.96 -9.98
CA GLU A 89 24.01 19.54 -8.74
C GLU A 89 24.53 18.09 -8.82
N SER A 90 25.10 17.56 -7.74
CA SER A 90 25.48 16.14 -7.71
C SER A 90 24.24 15.25 -7.74
N PRO A 91 24.28 14.07 -8.41
CA PRO A 91 23.19 13.10 -8.38
C PRO A 91 22.75 12.72 -6.95
N LYS A 92 21.44 12.69 -6.72
CA LYS A 92 20.85 12.44 -5.41
C LYS A 92 21.05 10.97 -5.03
N ARG A 93 21.57 10.73 -3.82
CA ARG A 93 21.87 9.39 -3.31
C ARG A 93 21.14 9.13 -2.00
N MET A 94 20.76 7.88 -1.77
CA MET A 94 20.33 7.45 -0.44
C MET A 94 21.50 7.58 0.53
N ALA A 95 21.19 7.87 1.79
CA ALA A 95 22.19 7.74 2.84
C ALA A 95 22.70 6.29 2.91
N PRO A 96 23.94 6.07 3.37
CA PRO A 96 24.46 4.72 3.57
C PRO A 96 23.47 3.86 4.38
N PRO A 97 23.36 2.55 4.09
CA PRO A 97 22.49 1.66 4.84
C PRO A 97 22.75 1.80 6.34
N ILE A 98 21.68 2.00 7.11
CA ILE A 98 21.77 1.97 8.57
C ILE A 98 21.83 0.49 8.95
N ASP A 99 22.94 0.07 9.57
CA ASP A 99 23.05 -1.29 10.09
C ASP A 99 22.01 -1.51 11.20
N GLY A 100 21.00 -2.30 10.88
CA GLY A 100 19.94 -2.72 11.80
C GLY A 100 20.25 -4.01 12.54
N THR A 101 21.47 -4.56 12.41
CA THR A 101 21.86 -5.81 13.05
C THR A 101 21.72 -5.67 14.57
N PRO A 102 20.90 -6.50 15.23
CA PRO A 102 20.78 -6.47 16.68
C PRO A 102 22.13 -6.78 17.33
N VAL A 103 22.73 -5.81 18.02
CA VAL A 103 24.05 -5.96 18.66
C VAL A 103 23.94 -6.74 19.98
N ALA A 104 22.84 -6.57 20.71
CA ALA A 104 22.55 -7.27 21.96
C ALA A 104 21.04 -7.31 22.24
N GLY A 105 20.60 -8.28 23.03
CA GLY A 105 19.20 -8.44 23.46
C GLY A 105 18.61 -9.79 23.06
N PRO A 106 17.56 -10.25 23.75
CA PRO A 106 16.81 -11.42 23.32
C PRO A 106 16.12 -11.12 21.98
N LEU A 107 16.02 -12.14 21.12
CA LEU A 107 15.23 -12.04 19.90
C LEU A 107 13.77 -11.77 20.26
N ALA A 108 13.13 -10.86 19.54
CA ALA A 108 11.70 -10.62 19.68
C ALA A 108 10.95 -11.89 19.29
N THR A 109 10.11 -12.41 20.20
CA THR A 109 9.28 -13.60 19.96
C THR A 109 7.94 -13.24 19.31
N MET A 110 7.57 -11.97 19.32
CA MET A 110 6.32 -11.46 18.77
C MET A 110 6.52 -10.06 18.19
N HIS A 111 5.68 -9.70 17.23
CA HIS A 111 5.56 -8.36 16.70
C HIS A 111 4.09 -8.07 16.41
N ALA A 112 3.70 -6.80 16.52
CA ALA A 112 2.39 -6.37 16.07
C ALA A 112 2.35 -6.35 14.54
N TYR A 113 1.25 -6.82 13.97
CA TYR A 113 1.00 -6.73 12.53
C TYR A 113 -0.48 -6.50 12.28
N THR A 114 -0.78 -5.97 11.08
CA THR A 114 -2.14 -5.71 10.62
C THR A 114 -2.41 -6.57 9.41
N VAL A 115 -3.53 -7.30 9.43
CA VAL A 115 -4.08 -7.97 8.26
C VAL A 115 -5.25 -7.14 7.75
N THR A 116 -5.19 -6.75 6.48
CA THR A 116 -6.31 -6.11 5.78
C THR A 116 -7.00 -7.18 4.94
N TYR A 117 -8.33 -7.25 5.04
CA TYR A 117 -9.15 -8.14 4.23
C TYR A 117 -10.16 -7.34 3.42
N GLU A 118 -9.92 -7.26 2.12
CA GLU A 118 -10.75 -6.61 1.10
C GLU A 118 -10.76 -7.49 -0.15
N LYS A 119 -11.81 -7.40 -0.97
CA LYS A 119 -11.97 -8.24 -2.18
C LYS A 119 -12.25 -7.46 -3.46
N ASP A 120 -12.48 -6.16 -3.37
CA ASP A 120 -12.80 -5.27 -4.49
C ASP A 120 -13.82 -5.83 -5.49
N GLU A 121 -14.95 -6.34 -5.00
CA GLU A 121 -15.90 -7.09 -5.84
C GLU A 121 -16.87 -6.19 -6.59
N ARG A 122 -17.20 -5.01 -6.02
CA ARG A 122 -18.19 -4.10 -6.59
C ARG A 122 -17.75 -2.65 -6.48
N TYR A 123 -17.65 -1.99 -7.63
CA TYR A 123 -17.42 -0.55 -7.69
C TYR A 123 -18.74 0.23 -7.54
N TRP A 124 -18.81 1.14 -6.57
CA TRP A 124 -19.92 2.05 -6.41
C TRP A 124 -19.57 3.45 -6.89
N ILE A 125 -19.90 3.73 -8.16
CA ILE A 125 -19.60 5.02 -8.82
C ILE A 125 -20.23 6.24 -8.11
N GLY A 126 -21.34 6.04 -7.41
CA GLY A 126 -22.07 7.09 -6.70
C GLY A 126 -21.68 7.25 -5.23
N ALA A 127 -20.66 6.53 -4.75
CA ALA A 127 -20.21 6.66 -3.37
C ALA A 127 -19.75 8.10 -3.09
N PRO A 128 -20.23 8.73 -2.00
CA PRO A 128 -19.92 10.11 -1.68
C PRO A 128 -18.47 10.28 -1.21
N GLY A 129 -17.97 11.52 -1.27
CA GLY A 129 -16.63 11.89 -0.83
C GLY A 129 -15.63 12.10 -1.97
N GLU A 130 -14.41 12.45 -1.58
CA GLU A 130 -13.33 12.85 -2.49
C GLU A 130 -12.90 11.71 -3.42
N ASP A 131 -12.27 12.07 -4.55
CA ASP A 131 -11.88 11.09 -5.55
C ASP A 131 -10.79 10.12 -5.12
N SER A 132 -10.06 10.46 -4.05
CA SER A 132 -9.05 9.64 -3.40
C SER A 132 -9.60 8.50 -2.54
N LEU A 133 -10.90 8.48 -2.24
CA LEU A 133 -11.52 7.41 -1.46
C LEU A 133 -11.67 6.14 -2.30
N ASP A 134 -11.43 5.00 -1.66
CA ASP A 134 -11.76 3.72 -2.23
C ASP A 134 -13.29 3.60 -2.37
N ARG A 135 -13.73 3.13 -3.54
CA ARG A 135 -15.15 2.91 -3.87
C ARG A 135 -15.41 1.47 -4.30
N TRP A 136 -14.45 0.60 -4.06
CA TRP A 136 -14.61 -0.84 -4.18
C TRP A 136 -15.08 -1.41 -2.85
N PHE A 137 -16.13 -2.22 -2.91
CA PHE A 137 -16.75 -2.83 -1.75
C PHE A 137 -16.87 -4.34 -1.99
N PHE A 138 -17.12 -5.08 -0.92
CA PHE A 138 -17.67 -6.42 -1.04
C PHE A 138 -18.99 -6.38 -1.81
N ASN A 139 -19.29 -7.43 -2.57
CA ASN A 139 -20.56 -7.52 -3.28
C ASN A 139 -21.72 -7.82 -2.32
N ALA A 140 -21.43 -8.43 -1.17
CA ALA A 140 -22.39 -8.68 -0.11
C ALA A 140 -22.94 -7.36 0.47
N GLN A 141 -24.26 -7.27 0.61
CA GLN A 141 -24.95 -6.09 1.14
C GLN A 141 -25.53 -6.40 2.51
N LEU A 142 -25.29 -5.51 3.47
CA LEU A 142 -25.91 -5.55 4.80
C LEU A 142 -27.25 -4.82 4.73
N LEU A 143 -28.33 -5.56 4.52
CA LEU A 143 -29.68 -5.01 4.46
C LEU A 143 -30.36 -5.15 5.83
N GLY A 144 -30.95 -4.05 6.32
CA GLY A 144 -31.74 -4.06 7.55
C GLY A 144 -32.99 -4.95 7.43
N ASP A 145 -33.58 -5.30 8.57
CA ASP A 145 -34.79 -6.12 8.66
C ASP A 145 -36.05 -5.45 8.09
N GLU A 146 -36.01 -4.12 7.92
CA GLU A 146 -37.06 -3.36 7.22
C GLU A 146 -37.04 -3.51 5.69
N VAL A 147 -36.00 -4.14 5.12
CA VAL A 147 -35.89 -4.39 3.67
C VAL A 147 -36.39 -5.79 3.35
N GLU A 148 -37.19 -5.92 2.30
CA GLU A 148 -37.59 -7.23 1.78
C GLU A 148 -36.32 -8.04 1.43
N TRP A 149 -36.18 -9.25 2.02
CA TRP A 149 -34.99 -10.10 1.93
C TRP A 149 -33.76 -9.63 2.73
N GLY A 150 -33.91 -8.65 3.63
CA GLY A 150 -32.89 -8.22 4.59
C GLY A 150 -33.08 -8.81 5.99
N GLY A 151 -32.26 -8.35 6.94
CA GLY A 151 -32.34 -8.72 8.36
C GLY A 151 -31.57 -9.99 8.75
N ASP A 152 -31.19 -10.82 7.79
CA ASP A 152 -30.33 -11.97 8.05
C ASP A 152 -28.86 -11.51 8.23
N PRO A 153 -28.11 -12.10 9.19
CA PRO A 153 -26.68 -11.87 9.32
C PRO A 153 -25.91 -12.23 8.04
N VAL A 154 -24.87 -11.46 7.74
CA VAL A 154 -23.97 -11.71 6.61
C VAL A 154 -22.59 -12.02 7.14
N ASP A 155 -22.08 -13.19 6.77
CA ASP A 155 -20.79 -13.68 7.26
C ASP A 155 -19.62 -13.23 6.40
N PHE A 156 -18.57 -12.72 7.05
CA PHE A 156 -17.28 -12.41 6.44
C PHE A 156 -16.20 -13.33 7.02
N MET A 157 -15.77 -14.31 6.23
CA MET A 157 -14.75 -15.27 6.64
C MET A 157 -13.35 -14.76 6.26
N PHE A 158 -12.46 -14.67 7.24
CA PHE A 158 -11.05 -14.34 7.06
C PHE A 158 -10.18 -15.17 8.02
N SER A 159 -8.87 -15.14 7.83
CA SER A 159 -7.91 -15.87 8.68
C SER A 159 -6.74 -14.98 9.06
N VAL A 160 -6.33 -15.07 10.32
CA VAL A 160 -5.22 -14.27 10.86
C VAL A 160 -4.12 -15.24 11.32
N PRO A 161 -3.12 -15.55 10.47
CA PRO A 161 -2.14 -16.60 10.74
C PRO A 161 -1.04 -16.13 11.70
N GLY A 162 -0.67 -16.98 12.66
CA GLY A 162 0.44 -16.67 13.59
C GLY A 162 0.05 -15.72 14.72
N VAL A 163 -1.25 -15.56 14.98
CA VAL A 163 -1.76 -14.87 16.17
C VAL A 163 -1.55 -15.74 17.40
N ILE A 164 -0.94 -15.16 18.44
CA ILE A 164 -0.77 -15.79 19.76
C ILE A 164 -1.42 -14.99 20.89
N ASP A 165 -2.02 -13.84 20.58
CA ASP A 165 -2.67 -12.91 21.52
C ASP A 165 -3.85 -12.19 20.82
N THR A 166 -4.61 -11.36 21.52
CA THR A 166 -5.71 -10.59 20.93
C THR A 166 -5.25 -9.33 20.18
N GLY A 167 -6.16 -8.68 19.47
CA GLY A 167 -5.91 -7.45 18.74
C GLY A 167 -7.20 -6.68 18.47
N ASP A 168 -7.09 -5.54 17.78
CA ASP A 168 -8.25 -4.74 17.41
C ASP A 168 -8.82 -5.21 16.06
N LEU A 169 -10.16 -5.18 15.93
CA LEU A 169 -10.87 -5.35 14.67
C LEU A 169 -11.43 -4.00 14.22
N THR A 170 -10.93 -3.49 13.11
CA THR A 170 -11.50 -2.31 12.45
C THR A 170 -12.37 -2.75 11.27
N ILE A 171 -13.58 -2.21 11.21
CA ILE A 171 -14.56 -2.47 10.15
C ILE A 171 -14.89 -1.15 9.46
N SER A 172 -14.71 -1.12 8.13
CA SER A 172 -15.14 -0.02 7.29
C SER A 172 -16.46 -0.37 6.60
N LEU A 173 -17.44 0.52 6.72
CA LEU A 173 -18.81 0.38 6.22
C LEU A 173 -19.19 1.64 5.43
N SER A 174 -20.22 1.54 4.60
CA SER A 174 -20.81 2.72 3.99
C SER A 174 -22.32 2.60 3.87
N GLY A 175 -23.02 3.67 4.25
CA GLY A 175 -24.46 3.78 4.08
C GLY A 175 -24.82 3.96 2.61
N TYR A 176 -25.55 3.01 2.02
CA TYR A 176 -26.02 3.12 0.64
C TYR A 176 -27.29 3.98 0.52
N TYR A 177 -28.13 3.98 1.55
CA TYR A 177 -29.37 4.76 1.63
C TYR A 177 -29.22 5.93 2.61
N ASP A 178 -29.94 7.02 2.32
CA ASP A 178 -30.02 8.18 3.22
C ASP A 178 -31.01 7.90 4.35
N THR A 179 -30.56 7.15 5.35
CA THR A 179 -31.33 6.72 6.51
C THR A 179 -30.41 6.54 7.71
N ASP A 180 -30.98 6.29 8.88
CA ASP A 180 -30.24 5.76 10.02
C ASP A 180 -29.87 4.29 9.76
N HIS A 181 -28.63 3.94 10.07
CA HIS A 181 -28.06 2.61 9.94
C HIS A 181 -27.66 2.10 11.32
N GLU A 182 -27.91 0.82 11.56
CA GLU A 182 -27.44 0.09 12.74
C GLU A 182 -26.85 -1.24 12.28
N VAL A 183 -25.62 -1.54 12.71
CA VAL A 183 -24.95 -2.82 12.45
C VAL A 183 -24.50 -3.40 13.77
N THR A 184 -24.98 -4.61 14.06
CA THR A 184 -24.51 -5.40 15.21
C THR A 184 -23.54 -6.46 14.72
N VAL A 185 -22.45 -6.65 15.47
CA VAL A 185 -21.32 -7.50 15.08
C VAL A 185 -21.15 -8.63 16.06
N TRP A 186 -21.04 -9.85 15.52
CA TRP A 186 -20.68 -11.07 16.24
C TRP A 186 -19.37 -11.62 15.68
N LEU A 187 -18.63 -12.39 16.50
CA LEU A 187 -17.36 -12.99 16.11
C LEU A 187 -17.31 -14.45 16.57
N ASN A 188 -16.90 -15.35 15.67
CA ASN A 188 -16.65 -16.78 15.96
C ASN A 188 -17.78 -17.48 16.73
N ASP A 189 -19.02 -17.40 16.23
CA ASP A 189 -20.21 -18.00 16.85
C ASP A 189 -20.51 -17.55 18.30
N ASN A 190 -19.89 -16.46 18.77
CA ASN A 190 -20.18 -15.91 20.09
C ASN A 190 -21.67 -15.52 20.15
N PRO A 191 -22.45 -16.02 21.13
CA PRO A 191 -23.87 -15.69 21.24
C PRO A 191 -24.13 -14.23 21.65
N ILE A 192 -23.11 -13.51 22.11
CA ILE A 192 -23.20 -12.11 22.54
C ILE A 192 -22.51 -11.23 21.48
N PRO A 193 -23.14 -10.15 21.02
CA PRO A 193 -22.51 -9.24 20.08
C PRO A 193 -21.30 -8.55 20.72
N ILE A 194 -20.24 -8.39 19.95
CA ILE A 194 -19.00 -7.72 20.38
C ILE A 194 -19.04 -6.21 20.16
N ALA A 195 -19.94 -5.72 19.29
CA ALA A 195 -20.19 -4.31 19.06
C ALA A 195 -21.54 -4.06 18.40
N THR A 196 -22.04 -2.84 18.57
CA THR A 196 -23.11 -2.26 17.76
C THR A 196 -22.65 -0.88 17.30
N PHE A 197 -22.77 -0.62 16.01
CA PHE A 197 -22.42 0.63 15.37
C PHE A 197 -23.66 1.31 14.80
N THR A 198 -23.74 2.62 14.95
CA THR A 198 -24.80 3.43 14.36
C THR A 198 -24.22 4.63 13.63
N TRP A 199 -24.81 4.96 12.47
CA TRP A 199 -24.50 6.16 11.71
C TRP A 199 -25.70 6.53 10.83
N SER A 200 -25.70 7.73 10.26
CA SER A 200 -26.81 8.21 9.44
C SER A 200 -26.32 8.71 8.08
N GLY A 201 -27.17 8.55 7.09
CA GLY A 201 -27.00 9.09 5.75
C GLY A 201 -26.11 8.25 4.83
N ILE A 202 -25.87 8.80 3.65
CA ILE A 202 -24.97 8.20 2.65
C ILE A 202 -23.56 8.67 2.98
N THR A 203 -22.81 7.89 3.75
CA THR A 203 -21.45 8.23 4.18
C THR A 203 -20.65 6.97 4.49
N ALA A 204 -19.31 7.07 4.42
CA ALA A 204 -18.42 6.08 5.01
C ALA A 204 -18.48 6.15 6.53
N TYR A 205 -18.29 4.99 7.17
CA TYR A 205 -18.23 4.81 8.61
C TYR A 205 -17.11 3.82 8.95
N GLU A 206 -16.33 4.11 9.98
CA GLU A 206 -15.31 3.20 10.49
C GLU A 206 -15.55 2.93 11.98
N GLY A 207 -15.65 1.66 12.33
CA GLY A 207 -15.82 1.19 13.70
C GLY A 207 -14.65 0.32 14.12
N THR A 208 -14.04 0.61 15.27
CA THR A 208 -12.97 -0.21 15.85
C THR A 208 -13.44 -0.89 17.12
N ILE A 209 -13.19 -2.19 17.20
CA ILE A 209 -13.52 -3.06 18.32
C ILE A 209 -12.22 -3.53 18.94
N SER A 210 -11.94 -3.13 20.18
CA SER A 210 -10.84 -3.71 20.93
C SER A 210 -11.26 -5.05 21.50
N LEU A 211 -10.70 -6.14 20.97
CA LEU A 211 -10.90 -7.47 21.50
C LEU A 211 -9.98 -7.62 22.71
N LEU A 212 -10.44 -7.12 23.86
CA LEU A 212 -9.77 -7.36 25.13
C LEU A 212 -9.96 -8.82 25.56
N THR A 213 -9.05 -9.30 26.40
CA THR A 213 -9.02 -10.65 26.96
C THR A 213 -10.22 -10.98 27.86
#